data_AF-H1VIU8-F1
#
_entry.id   AF-H1VIU8-F1
#
_cell.length_a   1.000
_cell.length_b   1.000
_cell.length_c   1.000
_cell.angle_alpha   90.00
_cell.angle_beta   90.00
_cell.angle_gamma   90.00
#
_symmetry.space_group_name_H-M   'P 1'
#
loop_
_entity.id
_entity.type
_entity.pdbx_description
1 polymer ?
#
loop_
_entity_poly.entity_id
_entity_poly.type
_entity_poly.pdbx_seq_one_letter_code
_entity_poly.pdbx_strand_id
1 'polypeptide(L)'
;MANLFRYVEDLEAVPESGSWKGYFDFVSVANVAADIVEAVMAAGEEGGKAGVRYMYEAGEIVYPLSVVREMSDSGHQLPVRTMPLVEWVREAREKGLNPMLAEYLLMADKTGSALAFPELVKDA
;
A
#
# COMPACT_ATOMS: atom_id res chain seq x y z
N MET A 1 7.05 -5.04 9.37
CA MET A 1 5.83 -4.28 9.05
C MET A 1 5.10 -5.06 7.98
N ALA A 2 3.86 -5.49 8.24
CA ALA A 2 3.16 -6.41 7.35
C ALA A 2 2.57 -5.64 6.16
N ASN A 3 3.23 -5.74 5.00
CA ASN A 3 2.69 -5.23 3.73
C ASN A 3 1.46 -6.08 3.35
N LEU A 4 0.32 -5.45 3.06
CA LEU A 4 -0.90 -6.13 2.60
C LEU A 4 -0.61 -6.93 1.30
N PHE A 5 0.26 -6.38 0.45
CA PHE A 5 0.64 -6.96 -0.82
C PHE A 5 1.41 -8.28 -0.68
N ARG A 6 2.17 -8.45 0.40
CA ARG A 6 2.84 -9.73 0.71
C ARG A 6 1.84 -10.87 0.77
N TYR A 7 0.68 -10.65 1.38
CA TYR A 7 -0.35 -11.68 1.47
C TYR A 7 -1.10 -11.88 0.16
N VAL A 8 -1.14 -10.85 -0.69
CA VAL A 8 -1.67 -10.96 -2.05
C VAL A 8 -0.78 -11.89 -2.89
N GLU A 9 0.54 -11.75 -2.78
CA GLU A 9 1.52 -12.67 -3.37
C GLU A 9 1.46 -14.06 -2.73
N ASP A 10 1.54 -14.15 -1.40
CA ASP A 10 1.57 -15.43 -0.67
C ASP A 10 0.32 -16.28 -0.94
N LEU A 11 -0.87 -15.66 -1.08
CA LEU A 11 -2.13 -16.36 -1.33
C LEU A 11 -2.43 -16.57 -2.81
N GLU A 12 -1.58 -16.00 -3.68
CA GLU A 12 -1.81 -15.87 -5.11
C GLU A 12 -3.23 -15.34 -5.43
N ALA A 13 -3.74 -14.46 -4.57
CA ALA A 13 -5.11 -13.97 -4.64
C ALA A 13 -5.29 -12.55 -4.13
N VAL A 14 -6.15 -11.78 -4.80
CA VAL A 14 -6.60 -10.46 -4.36
C VAL A 14 -7.96 -10.57 -3.66
N PRO A 15 -8.22 -9.83 -2.58
CA PRO A 15 -9.52 -9.84 -1.93
C PRO A 15 -10.56 -9.13 -2.81
N GLU A 16 -11.78 -9.65 -2.85
CA GLU A 16 -12.93 -8.97 -3.45
C GLU A 16 -13.19 -7.66 -2.69
N SER A 17 -12.81 -6.56 -3.32
CA SER A 17 -12.77 -5.25 -2.70
C SER A 17 -13.80 -4.31 -3.33
N GLY A 18 -15.02 -4.80 -3.61
CA GLY A 18 -16.05 -4.02 -4.31
C GLY A 18 -16.42 -2.70 -3.62
N SER A 19 -16.10 -2.56 -2.33
CA SER A 19 -16.27 -1.34 -1.53
C SER A 19 -15.01 -0.49 -1.39
N TRP A 20 -13.84 -0.97 -1.80
CA TRP A 20 -12.59 -0.22 -1.64
C TRP A 20 -12.47 0.79 -2.78
N LYS A 21 -11.99 1.99 -2.44
CA LYS A 21 -11.82 3.08 -3.41
C LYS A 21 -10.46 3.73 -3.21
N GLY A 22 -9.88 4.19 -4.32
CA GLY A 22 -8.65 4.96 -4.33
C GLY A 22 -7.47 4.18 -4.90
N TYR A 23 -6.29 4.34 -4.32
CA TYR A 23 -5.02 4.01 -4.97
C TYR A 23 -4.05 3.29 -4.04
N PHE A 24 -3.28 2.36 -4.60
CA PHE A 24 -2.03 1.91 -4.02
C PHE A 24 -0.91 2.85 -4.46
N ASP A 25 -0.17 3.38 -3.49
CA ASP A 25 1.04 4.16 -3.71
C ASP A 25 2.24 3.32 -3.27
N PHE A 26 3.05 2.92 -4.25
CA PHE A 26 4.27 2.15 -4.01
C PHE A 26 5.47 3.07 -4.21
N VAL A 27 6.32 3.11 -3.18
CA VAL A 27 7.62 3.77 -3.20
C VAL A 27 8.72 2.76 -2.95
N SER A 28 9.80 2.88 -3.70
CA SER A 28 10.99 2.04 -3.53
C SER A 28 11.68 2.37 -2.22
N VAL A 29 11.91 1.35 -1.39
CA VAL A 29 12.68 1.51 -0.14
C VAL A 29 14.09 2.05 -0.43
N ALA A 30 14.68 1.68 -1.56
CA ALA A 30 16.00 2.17 -1.94
C ALA A 30 15.97 3.67 -2.29
N ASN A 31 14.93 4.13 -2.99
CA ASN A 31 14.78 5.55 -3.33
C ASN A 31 14.50 6.36 -2.07
N VAL A 32 13.57 5.90 -1.22
CA VAL A 32 13.29 6.54 0.08
C VAL A 32 14.55 6.66 0.94
N ALA A 33 15.38 5.61 0.99
CA ALA A 33 16.63 5.66 1.75
C ALA A 33 17.63 6.66 1.15
N ALA A 34 17.72 6.75 -0.18
CA ALA A 34 18.57 7.72 -0.87
C ALA A 34 18.10 9.16 -0.61
N ASP A 35 16.81 9.44 -0.76
CA ASP A 35 16.20 10.76 -0.54
C ASP A 35 16.42 11.25 0.90
N ILE A 36 16.31 10.37 1.89
CA ILE A 36 16.63 10.68 3.29
C ILE A 36 18.10 11.09 3.45
N VAL A 37 19.03 10.32 2.87
CA VAL A 37 20.47 10.61 2.98
C VAL A 37 20.79 11.94 2.31
N GLU A 38 20.25 12.18 1.11
CA GLU A 38 20.42 13.44 0.38
C GLU A 38 19.89 14.63 1.19
N ALA A 39 18.70 14.51 1.77
CA ALA A 39 18.08 15.57 2.57
C ALA A 39 18.94 15.94 3.80
N VAL A 40 19.53 14.94 4.46
CA VAL A 40 20.41 15.16 5.62
C VAL A 40 21.72 15.81 5.21
N MET A 41 22.32 15.36 4.11
CA MET A 41 23.58 15.92 3.60
C MET A 41 23.40 17.38 3.17
N ALA A 42 22.34 17.69 2.43
CA ALA A 42 22.02 19.05 2.01
C ALA A 42 21.79 20.01 3.21
N ALA A 43 21.13 19.54 4.28
CA ALA A 43 20.94 20.33 5.49
C ALA A 43 22.27 20.65 6.20
N GLY A 44 23.24 19.73 6.14
CA GLY A 44 24.59 19.95 6.65
C GLY A 44 25.36 21.03 5.89
N GLU A 45 25.23 21.06 4.56
CA GLU A 45 25.87 22.06 3.69
C GLU A 45 25.31 23.48 3.90
N GLU A 46 24.02 23.59 4.21
CA GLU A 46 23.35 24.86 4.53
C GLU A 46 23.74 25.43 5.91
N GLY A 47 24.65 24.76 6.63
CA GLY A 47 25.23 25.24 7.89
C GLY A 47 24.22 25.39 9.02
N GLY A 48 23.14 24.60 9.01
CA GLY A 48 22.08 24.64 10.03
C GLY A 48 21.24 25.93 10.04
N LYS A 49 21.33 26.76 8.98
CA LYS A 49 20.50 27.96 8.84
C LYS A 49 19.09 27.67 8.30
N ALA A 50 18.88 26.48 7.75
CA ALA A 50 17.57 26.04 7.30
C ALA A 50 16.72 25.57 8.49
N GLY A 51 15.45 26.01 8.50
CA GLY A 51 14.46 25.54 9.45
C GLY A 51 14.08 24.07 9.23
N VAL A 52 13.08 23.60 9.98
CA VAL A 52 12.56 22.24 9.81
C VAL A 52 11.98 22.07 8.40
N ARG A 53 12.45 21.07 7.65
CA ARG A 53 11.93 20.68 6.34
C ARG A 53 11.07 19.42 6.48
N TYR A 54 9.97 19.37 5.75
CA TYR A 54 9.09 18.21 5.65
C TYR A 54 9.13 17.71 4.21
N MET A 55 9.32 16.40 4.03
CA MET A 55 9.38 15.74 2.73
C MET A 55 8.39 14.58 2.72
N TYR A 56 7.74 14.39 1.57
CA TYR A 56 6.78 13.30 1.35
C TYR A 56 7.39 12.24 0.44
N GLU A 57 7.46 11.02 0.93
CA GLU A 57 7.89 9.84 0.18
C GLU A 57 6.66 9.11 -0.36
N ALA A 58 6.17 9.59 -1.51
CA ALA A 58 4.93 9.17 -2.13
C ALA A 58 4.97 9.39 -3.66
N GLY A 59 4.16 8.64 -4.40
CA GLY A 59 3.82 8.91 -5.80
C GLY A 59 4.76 8.32 -6.84
N GLU A 60 5.63 7.36 -6.50
CA GLU A 60 6.54 6.74 -7.49
C GLU A 60 5.76 5.83 -8.45
N ILE A 61 4.99 4.88 -7.91
CA ILE A 61 4.09 4.03 -8.69
C ILE A 61 2.71 4.05 -8.05
N VAL A 62 1.74 4.69 -8.72
CA VAL A 62 0.37 4.82 -8.24
C VAL A 62 -0.57 3.95 -9.09
N TYR A 63 -1.20 2.95 -8.48
CA TYR A 63 -2.18 2.10 -9.14
C TYR A 63 -3.58 2.30 -8.55
N PRO A 64 -4.61 2.53 -9.38
CA PRO A 64 -5.98 2.47 -8.89
C PRO A 64 -6.28 1.07 -8.34
N LEU A 65 -6.99 0.99 -7.23
CA LEU A 65 -7.42 -0.28 -6.64
C LEU A 65 -8.29 -1.11 -7.59
N SER A 66 -9.00 -0.46 -8.52
CA SER A 66 -9.75 -1.12 -9.58
C SER A 66 -8.86 -1.92 -10.54
N VAL A 67 -7.63 -1.46 -10.78
CA VAL A 67 -6.70 -2.06 -11.74
C VAL A 67 -6.10 -3.36 -11.18
N VAL A 68 -6.05 -3.54 -9.86
CA VAL A 68 -5.56 -4.79 -9.26
C VAL A 68 -6.41 -6.00 -9.63
N ARG A 69 -7.70 -5.79 -9.91
CA ARG A 69 -8.57 -6.83 -10.49
C ARG A 69 -8.20 -7.13 -11.96
N GLU A 70 -7.86 -6.10 -12.73
CA GLU A 70 -7.55 -6.19 -14.17
C GLU A 70 -6.13 -6.69 -14.46
N MET A 71 -5.19 -6.49 -13.53
CA MET A 71 -3.81 -7.00 -13.62
C MET A 71 -3.75 -8.53 -13.59
N SER A 72 -4.72 -9.19 -12.94
CA SER A 72 -4.87 -10.65 -12.95
C SER A 72 -5.14 -11.19 -14.38
N ASP A 73 -5.82 -10.41 -15.23
CA ASP A 73 -6.26 -10.83 -16.57
C ASP A 73 -5.20 -10.56 -17.66
N SER A 74 -4.19 -9.73 -17.37
CA SER A 74 -3.25 -9.18 -18.35
C SER A 74 -1.86 -9.83 -18.35
N GLY A 75 -1.71 -11.02 -17.74
CA GLY A 75 -0.55 -11.90 -17.90
C GLY A 75 0.77 -11.40 -17.30
N HIS A 76 0.74 -10.33 -16.50
CA HIS A 76 1.87 -9.92 -15.67
C HIS A 76 1.93 -10.82 -14.43
N GLN A 77 3.10 -10.96 -13.79
CA GLN A 77 3.37 -11.86 -12.63
C GLN A 77 2.64 -11.42 -11.34
N LEU A 78 1.35 -11.13 -11.42
CA LEU A 78 0.51 -10.76 -10.30
C LEU A 78 -0.62 -11.78 -10.14
N PRO A 79 -1.13 -11.94 -8.91
CA PRO A 79 -1.95 -13.07 -8.51
C PRO A 79 -3.19 -13.30 -9.37
N VAL A 80 -3.45 -14.59 -9.62
CA VAL A 80 -4.22 -15.11 -10.76
C VAL A 80 -5.73 -15.18 -10.45
N ARG A 81 -6.15 -14.93 -9.20
CA ARG A 81 -7.56 -15.05 -8.80
C ARG A 81 -8.01 -13.96 -7.83
N THR A 82 -9.30 -13.66 -7.89
CA THR A 82 -10.02 -12.86 -6.89
C THR A 82 -10.71 -13.80 -5.90
N MET A 83 -10.79 -13.47 -4.61
CA MET A 83 -11.49 -14.28 -3.60
C MET A 83 -12.23 -13.43 -2.56
N PRO A 84 -13.31 -13.93 -1.93
CA PRO A 84 -14.06 -13.16 -0.93
C PRO A 84 -13.18 -12.62 0.20
N LEU A 85 -13.35 -11.34 0.57
CA LEU A 85 -12.51 -10.68 1.58
C LEU A 85 -12.44 -11.44 2.91
N VAL A 86 -13.57 -11.99 3.38
CA VAL A 86 -13.63 -12.77 4.63
C VAL A 86 -12.75 -14.02 4.56
N GLU A 87 -12.78 -14.73 3.43
CA GLU A 87 -11.94 -15.91 3.20
C GLU A 87 -10.47 -15.53 3.07
N TRP A 88 -10.20 -14.45 2.34
CA TRP A 88 -8.85 -13.91 2.15
C TRP A 88 -8.20 -13.56 3.50
N VAL A 89 -8.93 -12.84 4.36
CA VAL A 89 -8.44 -12.45 5.70
C VAL A 89 -8.18 -13.68 6.56
N ARG A 90 -9.04 -14.71 6.48
CA ARG A 90 -8.84 -15.96 7.22
C ARG A 90 -7.52 -16.63 6.82
N GLU A 91 -7.28 -16.81 5.52
CA GLU A 91 -6.05 -17.45 5.03
C GLU A 91 -4.81 -16.57 5.30
N ALA A 92 -4.93 -15.24 5.17
CA ALA A 92 -3.85 -14.32 5.48
C ALA A 92 -3.46 -14.37 6.97
N ARG A 93 -4.43 -14.55 7.89
CA ARG A 93 -4.16 -14.72 9.33
C ARG A 93 -3.34 -15.97 9.62
N GLU A 94 -3.61 -17.08 8.93
CA GLU A 94 -2.80 -18.30 9.05
C GLU A 94 -1.35 -18.07 8.61
N LYS A 95 -1.12 -17.13 7.69
CA LYS A 95 0.22 -16.68 7.23
C LYS A 95 0.80 -15.50 8.04
N GLY A 96 0.20 -15.16 9.17
CA GLY A 96 0.71 -14.16 10.10
C GLY A 96 0.21 -12.72 9.87
N LEU A 97 -0.92 -12.53 9.19
CA LEU A 97 -1.59 -11.23 9.14
C LEU A 97 -1.86 -10.72 10.56
N ASN A 98 -1.49 -9.46 10.80
CA ASN A 98 -1.69 -8.84 12.10
C ASN A 98 -3.19 -8.89 12.48
N PRO A 99 -3.55 -9.39 13.68
CA PRO A 99 -4.95 -9.54 14.08
C PRO A 99 -5.74 -8.23 14.05
N MET A 100 -5.13 -7.10 14.40
CA MET A 100 -5.81 -5.80 14.37
C MET A 100 -6.13 -5.37 12.93
N LEU A 101 -5.21 -5.58 12.00
CA LEU A 101 -5.44 -5.31 10.58
C LEU A 101 -6.54 -6.23 10.01
N ALA A 102 -6.52 -7.51 10.40
CA ALA A 102 -7.56 -8.45 10.02
C ALA A 102 -8.96 -7.99 10.49
N GLU A 103 -9.10 -7.62 11.77
CA GLU A 103 -10.37 -7.11 12.30
C GLU A 103 -10.80 -5.81 11.61
N TYR A 104 -9.86 -4.90 11.32
CA TYR A 104 -10.15 -3.67 10.59
C TYR A 104 -10.78 -3.94 9.21
N LEU A 105 -10.19 -4.85 8.43
CA LEU A 105 -10.69 -5.23 7.11
C LEU A 105 -12.09 -5.88 7.19
N LEU A 106 -12.28 -6.80 8.15
CA LEU A 106 -13.57 -7.46 8.37
C LEU A 106 -14.65 -6.50 8.85
N MET A 107 -14.29 -5.48 9.63
CA MET A 107 -15.27 -4.51 10.11
C MET A 107 -15.74 -3.59 8.99
N ALA A 108 -14.83 -3.15 8.11
CA ALA A 108 -15.20 -2.35 6.95
C ALA A 108 -16.16 -3.09 6.00
N ASP A 109 -15.95 -4.40 5.82
CA ASP A 109 -16.87 -5.27 5.08
C ASP A 109 -18.26 -5.33 5.73
N LYS A 110 -18.32 -5.63 7.04
CA LYS A 110 -19.57 -5.74 7.80
C LYS A 110 -20.37 -4.44 7.83
N THR A 111 -19.71 -3.29 7.95
CA THR A 111 -20.39 -1.99 8.03
C THR A 111 -20.72 -1.41 6.66
N GLY A 112 -20.32 -2.07 5.56
CA GLY A 112 -20.40 -1.52 4.20
C GLY A 112 -19.63 -0.21 4.03
N SER A 113 -18.70 0.08 4.95
CA SER A 113 -17.91 1.30 4.90
C SER A 113 -16.84 1.16 3.83
N ALA A 114 -16.82 2.09 2.88
CA ALA A 114 -15.78 2.10 1.86
C ALA A 114 -14.42 2.37 2.52
N LEU A 115 -13.49 1.43 2.38
CA LEU A 115 -12.08 1.72 2.67
C LEU A 115 -11.58 2.69 1.61
N ALA A 116 -11.24 3.90 2.05
CA ALA A 116 -10.72 4.95 1.21
C ALA A 116 -9.19 4.99 1.33
N PHE A 117 -8.52 4.74 0.20
CA PHE A 117 -7.08 4.83 0.06
C PHE A 117 -6.75 6.07 -0.78
N PRO A 118 -6.58 7.25 -0.16
CA PRO A 118 -6.45 8.50 -0.90
C PRO A 118 -5.24 8.47 -1.84
N GLU A 119 -5.36 9.17 -2.97
CA GLU A 119 -4.20 9.47 -3.81
C GLU A 119 -3.30 10.44 -3.04
N LEU A 120 -2.04 10.07 -2.85
CA LEU A 120 -1.06 10.94 -2.22
C LEU A 120 -0.44 11.81 -3.31
N VAL A 121 -0.57 13.12 -3.15
CA VAL A 121 0.01 14.10 -4.07
C VAL A 121 1.25 14.67 -3.39
N LYS A 122 2.40 14.57 -4.07
CA LYS A 122 3.64 15.22 -3.63
C LYS A 122 3.55 16.68 -4.11
N ASP A 123 3.28 17.61 -3.19
CA ASP A 123 3.40 19.05 -3.49
C ASP A 123 4.84 19.36 -3.91
N ALA A 124 4.99 20.16 -4.97
CA ALA A 124 6.26 20.55 -5.59
C ALA A 124 7.06 21.58 -4.78
#